data_AF-A0A5P6P9H2-F1
#
_entry.id   AF-A0A5P6P9H2-F1
#
_cell.length_a   1.000
_cell.length_b   1.000
_cell.length_c   1.000
_cell.angle_alpha   90.00
_cell.angle_beta   90.00
_cell.angle_gamma   90.00
#
_symmetry.space_group_name_H-M   'P 1'
#
loop_
_entity.id
_entity.type
_entity.pdbx_description
1 polymer ?
#
loop_
_entity_poly.entity_id
_entity_poly.type
_entity_poly.pdbx_seq_one_letter_code
_entity_poly.pdbx_strand_id
1 'polypeptide(L)'
;MALADQVPLSIDIEFIALTDTAQLKPGPEVPARETKDGLASIYISILAPIFVQFFESYNDWLYQKHKHPDNWPEVWRFGRIVRNAIAHGGKIDVRQKEAPASWRGLSYSAADNGRDIVSRVGDLATGDVFTLMIEMSEELDNQGCLA
;
A
#
# COMPACT_ATOMS: atom_id res chain seq x y z
N MET A 1 -10.67 43.31 45.56
CA MET A 1 -10.49 43.41 44.10
C MET A 1 -9.13 44.04 43.87
N ALA A 2 -8.11 43.21 43.65
CA ALA A 2 -6.75 43.65 43.35
C ALA A 2 -6.26 42.79 42.18
N LEU A 3 -5.91 43.45 41.08
CA LEU A 3 -5.36 42.88 39.86
C LEU A 3 -3.96 42.36 40.17
N ALA A 4 -3.71 41.07 39.91
CA ALA A 4 -2.38 40.50 40.00
C ALA A 4 -1.55 40.98 38.81
N ASP A 5 -0.46 41.68 39.11
CA ASP A 5 0.59 42.07 38.16
C ASP A 5 1.13 40.83 37.43
N GLN A 6 1.16 40.91 36.10
CA GLN A 6 1.84 39.91 35.27
C GLN A 6 3.34 40.18 35.29
N VAL A 7 4.11 39.20 35.78
CA VAL A 7 5.57 39.18 35.66
C VAL A 7 5.93 38.79 34.22
N PRO A 8 6.73 39.58 33.47
CA PRO A 8 7.15 39.18 32.13
C PRO A 8 8.20 38.07 32.22
N LEU A 9 7.96 36.96 31.51
CA LEU A 9 8.92 35.89 31.31
C LEU A 9 9.94 36.32 30.25
N SER A 10 11.10 36.81 30.68
CA SER A 10 12.27 36.95 29.79
C SER A 10 13.03 35.62 29.78
N ILE A 11 13.12 34.97 28.63
CA ILE A 11 13.97 33.81 28.40
C ILE A 11 15.26 34.32 27.78
N ASP A 12 16.34 34.34 28.57
CA ASP A 12 17.68 34.59 28.05
C ASP A 12 18.18 33.30 27.37
N ILE A 13 18.29 33.32 26.03
CA ILE A 13 18.88 32.24 25.26
C ILE A 13 20.37 32.53 25.12
N GLU A 14 21.20 31.91 25.95
CA GLU A 14 22.64 31.82 25.70
C GLU A 14 22.87 30.93 24.47
N PHE A 15 23.29 31.54 23.36
CA PHE A 15 23.82 30.81 22.21
C PHE A 15 25.16 30.18 22.59
N ILE A 16 25.17 28.88 22.87
CA ILE A 16 26.40 28.10 22.93
C ILE A 16 26.94 28.02 21.50
N ALA A 17 27.98 28.78 21.20
CA ALA A 17 28.75 28.62 19.99
C ALA A 17 29.40 27.22 20.01
N LEU A 18 28.85 26.29 19.21
CA LEU A 18 29.47 25.01 18.91
C LEU A 18 30.67 25.25 17.98
N THR A 19 31.78 25.72 18.53
CA THR A 19 33.08 25.76 17.85
C THR A 19 34.03 24.79 18.52
N ASP A 20 33.86 23.50 18.23
CA ASP A 20 34.99 22.56 18.22
C ASP A 20 34.69 21.39 17.30
N THR A 21 34.86 21.61 15.99
CA THR A 21 34.85 20.53 14.99
C THR A 21 36.25 19.95 14.74
N ALA A 22 37.27 20.37 15.50
CA ALA A 22 38.67 20.03 15.21
C ALA A 22 39.12 18.68 15.79
N GLN A 23 38.29 17.99 16.59
CA GLN A 23 38.65 16.74 17.29
C GLN A 23 37.78 15.53 16.91
N LEU A 24 36.87 15.64 15.94
CA LEU A 24 36.14 14.48 15.45
C LEU A 24 37.03 13.72 14.45
N LYS A 25 37.65 12.62 14.92
CA LYS A 25 38.14 11.59 13.99
C LYS A 25 37.00 11.24 13.03
N PRO A 26 37.24 11.18 11.71
CA PRO A 26 36.23 10.66 10.81
C PRO A 26 35.85 9.27 11.33
N GLY A 27 34.57 9.10 11.70
CA GLY A 27 34.03 7.78 11.95
C GLY A 27 34.30 6.91 10.73
N PRO A 28 34.30 5.57 10.87
CA PRO A 28 34.40 4.70 9.71
C PRO A 28 33.41 5.19 8.66
N GLU A 29 33.85 5.32 7.40
CA GLU A 29 32.97 5.63 6.29
C GLU A 29 31.89 4.54 6.27
N VAL A 30 30.76 4.83 6.91
CA VAL A 30 29.54 4.05 6.72
C VAL A 30 29.16 4.41 5.31
N PRO A 31 29.26 3.48 4.33
CA PRO A 31 28.80 3.78 2.99
C PRO A 31 27.37 4.26 3.16
N ALA A 32 27.06 5.46 2.66
CA ALA A 32 25.69 5.93 2.62
C ALA A 32 24.89 4.80 1.98
N ARG A 33 24.10 4.09 2.79
CA ARG A 33 23.21 3.07 2.28
C ARG A 33 22.28 3.88 1.40
N GLU A 34 22.47 3.79 0.08
CA GLU A 34 21.57 4.40 -0.88
C GLU A 34 20.18 3.86 -0.52
N THR A 35 19.40 4.63 0.23
CA THR A 35 17.99 4.35 0.51
C THR A 35 17.20 4.74 -0.74
N LYS A 36 17.55 4.13 -1.88
CA LYS A 36 16.81 4.24 -3.15
C LYS A 36 15.41 3.62 -3.07
N ASP A 37 15.06 3.06 -1.91
CA ASP A 37 13.86 2.25 -1.64
C ASP A 37 12.86 2.90 -0.67
N GLY A 38 13.14 4.08 -0.12
CA GLY A 38 12.32 4.68 0.94
C GLY A 38 10.85 4.87 0.55
N LEU A 39 10.57 5.63 -0.50
CA LEU A 39 9.19 5.96 -0.90
C LEU A 39 8.44 4.81 -1.60
N ALA A 40 9.15 4.00 -2.39
CA ALA A 40 8.55 2.84 -3.06
C ALA A 40 8.25 1.70 -2.07
N SER A 41 9.01 1.55 -0.98
CA SER A 41 8.65 0.62 0.10
C SER A 41 7.49 1.13 0.95
N ILE A 42 7.34 2.45 1.10
CA ILE A 42 6.18 3.07 1.77
C ILE A 42 4.88 2.80 0.99
N TYR A 43 4.94 2.73 -0.34
CA TYR A 43 3.78 2.42 -1.19
C TYR A 43 3.10 1.10 -0.82
N ILE A 44 3.85 -0.01 -0.85
CA ILE A 44 3.33 -1.31 -0.38
C ILE A 44 2.94 -1.19 1.10
N SER A 45 3.75 -0.51 1.91
CA SER A 45 3.51 -0.46 3.36
C SER A 45 2.21 0.27 3.76
N ILE A 46 1.73 1.23 2.97
CA ILE A 46 0.49 1.98 3.26
C ILE A 46 -0.70 1.41 2.48
N LEU A 47 -0.57 1.22 1.17
CA LEU A 47 -1.72 0.90 0.34
C LEU A 47 -2.10 -0.59 0.43
N ALA A 48 -1.11 -1.48 0.54
CA ALA A 48 -1.39 -2.90 0.57
C ALA A 48 -2.30 -3.31 1.75
N PRO A 49 -2.07 -2.84 3.00
CA PRO A 49 -3.00 -3.12 4.10
C PRO A 49 -4.42 -2.62 3.84
N ILE A 50 -4.57 -1.43 3.25
CA ILE A 50 -5.89 -0.84 2.94
C ILE A 50 -6.62 -1.69 1.90
N PHE A 51 -5.94 -2.05 0.81
CA PHE A 51 -6.51 -2.88 -0.25
C PHE A 51 -6.90 -4.27 0.27
N VAL A 52 -6.01 -4.92 1.04
CA VAL A 52 -6.28 -6.23 1.63
C VAL A 52 -7.48 -6.15 2.57
N GLN A 53 -7.53 -5.15 3.46
CA GLN A 53 -8.65 -4.99 4.37
C GLN A 53 -9.97 -4.77 3.62
N PHE A 54 -9.98 -3.92 2.60
CA PHE A 54 -11.14 -3.72 1.73
C PHE A 54 -11.59 -5.05 1.09
N PHE A 55 -10.67 -5.79 0.47
CA PHE A 55 -10.98 -7.07 -0.15
C PHE A 55 -11.55 -8.08 0.85
N GLU A 56 -10.93 -8.25 2.01
CA GLU A 56 -11.38 -9.22 3.03
C GLU A 56 -12.75 -8.85 3.61
N SER A 57 -13.11 -7.57 3.65
CA SER A 57 -14.41 -7.12 4.19
C SER A 57 -15.61 -7.63 3.39
N TYR A 58 -15.43 -7.94 2.11
CA TYR A 58 -16.49 -8.41 1.21
C TYR A 58 -16.28 -9.83 0.69
N ASN A 59 -15.14 -10.45 1.01
CA ASN A 59 -14.78 -11.79 0.56
C ASN A 59 -15.85 -12.83 0.94
N ASP A 60 -16.31 -12.82 2.18
CA ASP A 60 -17.36 -13.73 2.66
C ASP A 60 -18.69 -13.54 1.92
N TRP A 61 -19.07 -12.30 1.64
CA TRP A 61 -20.28 -11.99 0.88
C TRP A 61 -20.20 -12.56 -0.55
N LEU A 62 -19.05 -12.40 -1.21
CA LEU A 62 -18.81 -12.95 -2.55
C LEU A 62 -18.86 -14.48 -2.56
N TYR A 63 -18.28 -15.14 -1.57
CA TYR A 63 -18.39 -16.60 -1.42
C TYR A 63 -19.84 -17.04 -1.20
N GLN A 64 -20.59 -16.34 -0.36
CA GLN A 64 -22.00 -16.68 -0.12
C GLN A 64 -22.85 -16.54 -1.38
N LYS A 65 -22.62 -15.49 -2.19
CA LYS A 65 -23.37 -15.21 -3.41
C LYS A 65 -22.99 -16.11 -4.58
N HIS A 66 -21.69 -16.22 -4.88
CA HIS A 66 -21.19 -16.87 -6.11
C HIS A 66 -20.69 -18.29 -5.91
N LYS A 67 -20.56 -18.74 -4.66
CA LYS A 67 -20.07 -20.05 -4.19
C LYS A 67 -18.59 -20.33 -4.50
N HIS A 68 -18.13 -20.00 -5.70
CA HIS A 68 -16.77 -20.24 -6.17
C HIS A 68 -16.14 -18.95 -6.70
N PRO A 69 -14.84 -18.68 -6.44
CA PRO A 69 -14.15 -17.47 -6.93
C PRO A 69 -14.14 -17.30 -8.43
N ASP A 70 -14.13 -18.39 -9.20
CA ASP A 70 -14.13 -18.31 -10.67
C ASP A 70 -15.43 -17.70 -11.23
N ASN A 71 -16.51 -17.73 -10.43
CA ASN A 71 -17.81 -17.15 -10.75
C ASN A 71 -17.94 -15.70 -10.28
N TRP A 72 -16.94 -15.16 -9.59
CA TRP A 72 -16.98 -13.76 -9.17
C TRP A 72 -16.93 -12.85 -10.39
N PRO A 73 -17.39 -11.60 -10.24
CA PRO A 73 -17.21 -10.58 -11.26
C PRO A 73 -15.75 -10.44 -11.67
N GLU A 74 -15.51 -10.10 -12.93
CA GLU A 74 -14.16 -10.04 -13.48
C GLU A 74 -13.25 -9.09 -12.70
N VAL A 75 -13.75 -7.92 -12.33
CA VAL A 75 -13.01 -6.94 -11.51
C VAL A 75 -12.62 -7.50 -10.14
N TRP A 76 -13.47 -8.34 -9.53
CA TRP A 76 -13.20 -8.99 -8.25
C TRP A 76 -12.24 -10.18 -8.37
N ARG A 77 -12.29 -10.92 -9.49
CA ARG A 77 -11.28 -11.95 -9.80
C ARG A 77 -9.92 -11.32 -10.03
N PHE A 78 -9.86 -10.19 -10.75
CA PHE A 78 -8.63 -9.42 -10.91
C PHE A 78 -8.13 -8.89 -9.56
N GLY A 79 -9.02 -8.31 -8.75
CA GLY A 79 -8.71 -7.87 -7.39
C GLY A 79 -8.16 -8.98 -6.50
N ARG A 80 -8.67 -10.21 -6.64
CA ARG A 80 -8.12 -11.39 -5.94
C ARG A 80 -6.67 -11.70 -6.35
N ILE A 81 -6.35 -11.61 -7.64
CA ILE A 81 -4.97 -11.78 -8.13
C ILE A 81 -4.06 -10.71 -7.53
N VAL A 82 -4.50 -9.45 -7.52
CA VAL A 82 -3.74 -8.33 -6.91
C VAL A 82 -3.55 -8.55 -5.40
N ARG A 83 -4.60 -8.98 -4.68
CA ARG A 83 -4.55 -9.32 -3.25
C ARG A 83 -3.54 -10.44 -2.99
N ASN A 84 -3.57 -11.50 -3.79
CA ASN A 84 -2.60 -12.59 -3.69
C ASN A 84 -1.18 -12.08 -3.95
N ALA A 85 -0.99 -11.25 -4.98
CA ALA A 85 0.32 -10.69 -5.28
C ALA A 85 0.88 -9.85 -4.13
N ILE A 86 0.03 -9.02 -3.51
CA ILE A 86 0.37 -8.27 -2.30
C ILE A 86 0.87 -9.19 -1.17
N ALA A 87 0.16 -10.29 -0.90
CA ALA A 87 0.56 -11.26 0.12
C ALA A 87 1.90 -11.95 -0.19
N HIS A 88 2.32 -11.94 -1.46
CA HIS A 88 3.54 -12.55 -1.96
C HIS A 88 4.58 -11.52 -2.44
N GLY A 89 4.60 -10.33 -1.83
CA GLY A 89 5.64 -9.33 -2.05
C GLY A 89 5.53 -8.58 -3.39
N GLY A 90 4.31 -8.45 -3.92
CA GLY A 90 3.98 -7.75 -5.17
C GLY A 90 3.99 -8.64 -6.41
N LYS A 91 4.26 -9.94 -6.27
CA LYS A 91 4.40 -10.89 -7.38
C LYS A 91 3.20 -11.80 -7.51
N ILE A 92 2.73 -12.05 -8.73
CA ILE A 92 1.67 -13.03 -8.99
C ILE A 92 2.08 -14.40 -8.44
N ASP A 93 1.22 -14.97 -7.59
CA ASP A 93 1.36 -16.31 -7.03
C ASP A 93 0.02 -17.04 -7.10
N VAL A 94 -0.22 -17.68 -8.25
CA VAL A 94 -1.38 -18.51 -8.55
C VAL A 94 -0.98 -19.97 -8.34
N ARG A 95 -1.33 -20.53 -7.17
CA ARG A 95 -0.98 -21.92 -6.78
C ARG A 95 -2.02 -22.94 -7.17
N GLN A 96 -3.28 -22.52 -7.26
CA GLN A 96 -4.40 -23.35 -7.69
C GLN A 96 -4.84 -22.90 -9.08
N LYS A 97 -5.75 -23.67 -9.69
CA LYS A 97 -6.32 -23.33 -10.99
C LYS A 97 -7.31 -22.16 -10.81
N GLU A 98 -6.78 -20.95 -10.59
CA GLU A 98 -7.56 -19.72 -10.56
C GLU A 98 -7.90 -19.32 -12.00
N ALA A 99 -9.15 -18.94 -12.26
CA ALA A 99 -9.52 -18.41 -13.56
C ALA A 99 -8.72 -17.14 -13.88
N PRO A 100 -8.23 -16.97 -15.13
CA PRO A 100 -7.60 -15.73 -15.54
C PRO A 100 -8.59 -14.57 -15.46
N ALA A 101 -8.08 -13.38 -15.20
CA ALA A 101 -8.90 -12.17 -15.11
C ALA A 101 -8.21 -11.00 -15.83
N SER A 102 -9.03 -10.13 -16.42
CA SER A 102 -8.55 -8.95 -17.11
C SER A 102 -9.17 -7.69 -16.54
N TRP A 103 -8.41 -6.60 -16.56
CA TRP A 103 -8.86 -5.29 -16.10
C TRP A 103 -8.07 -4.20 -16.82
N ARG A 104 -8.77 -3.28 -17.49
CA ARG A 104 -8.21 -2.13 -18.21
C ARG A 104 -7.03 -2.46 -19.15
N GLY A 105 -7.12 -3.57 -19.87
CA GLY A 105 -6.10 -4.02 -20.83
C GLY A 105 -4.95 -4.83 -20.21
N LEU A 106 -4.91 -4.96 -18.88
CA LEU A 106 -4.07 -5.93 -18.17
C LEU A 106 -4.80 -7.27 -18.09
N SER A 107 -4.07 -8.37 -18.23
CA SER A 107 -4.61 -9.71 -18.09
C SER A 107 -3.58 -10.59 -17.41
N TYR A 108 -4.02 -11.32 -16.39
CA TYR A 108 -3.15 -12.18 -15.60
C TYR A 108 -3.71 -13.58 -15.49
N SER A 109 -2.80 -14.54 -15.48
CA SER A 109 -3.08 -15.96 -15.41
C SER A 109 -2.00 -16.69 -14.63
N ALA A 110 -2.16 -18.01 -14.44
CA ALA A 110 -1.10 -18.84 -13.88
C ALA A 110 0.20 -18.84 -14.71
N ALA A 111 0.16 -18.48 -15.98
CA ALA A 111 1.35 -18.35 -16.82
C ALA A 111 2.23 -17.13 -16.44
N ASP A 112 1.66 -16.18 -15.70
CA ASP A 112 2.32 -14.95 -15.27
C ASP A 112 2.94 -15.06 -13.87
N ASN A 113 2.97 -16.25 -13.28
CA ASN A 113 3.53 -16.48 -11.95
C ASN A 113 4.96 -15.92 -11.80
N GLY A 114 5.20 -15.22 -10.69
CA GLY A 114 6.47 -14.55 -10.39
C GLY A 114 6.63 -13.15 -11.01
N ARG A 115 5.74 -12.76 -11.94
CA ARG A 115 5.68 -11.41 -12.50
C ARG A 115 5.33 -10.42 -11.40
N ASP A 116 6.06 -9.31 -11.38
CA ASP A 116 5.82 -8.22 -10.45
C ASP A 116 4.72 -7.30 -10.99
N ILE A 117 3.65 -7.12 -10.22
CA ILE A 117 2.49 -6.33 -10.66
C ILE A 117 2.15 -5.17 -9.72
N VAL A 118 2.65 -5.17 -8.48
CA VAL A 118 2.35 -4.13 -7.48
C VAL A 118 3.59 -3.55 -6.80
N SER A 119 4.81 -3.82 -7.29
CA SER A 119 6.02 -3.13 -6.80
C SER A 119 6.38 -1.89 -7.65
N ARG A 120 7.55 -1.30 -7.37
CA ARG A 120 8.09 -0.13 -8.07
C ARG A 120 8.10 -0.25 -9.60
N VAL A 121 8.32 -1.46 -10.11
CA VAL A 121 8.40 -1.76 -11.56
C VAL A 121 7.20 -2.59 -12.03
N GLY A 122 6.17 -2.70 -11.19
CA GLY A 122 4.98 -3.46 -11.49
C GLY A 122 4.07 -2.77 -12.50
N ASP A 123 3.16 -3.55 -13.06
CA ASP A 123 2.19 -3.09 -14.04
C ASP A 123 1.12 -2.13 -13.47
N LEU A 124 0.91 -2.11 -12.14
CA LEU A 124 -0.08 -1.28 -11.45
C LEU A 124 0.58 -0.16 -10.65
N ALA A 125 0.21 1.09 -10.95
CA ALA A 125 0.51 2.24 -10.12
C ALA A 125 -0.50 2.41 -8.98
N THR A 126 -0.20 3.30 -8.04
CA THR A 126 -1.09 3.64 -6.91
C THR A 126 -2.50 4.03 -7.36
N GLY A 127 -2.59 4.86 -8.40
CA GLY A 127 -3.87 5.30 -8.95
C GLY A 127 -4.68 4.14 -9.54
N ASP A 128 -4.02 3.14 -10.10
CA ASP A 128 -4.67 1.96 -10.63
C ASP A 128 -5.28 1.11 -9.52
N VAL A 129 -4.57 0.93 -8.41
CA VAL A 129 -5.11 0.18 -7.26
C VAL A 129 -6.31 0.89 -6.62
N PHE A 130 -6.28 2.23 -6.49
CA PHE A 130 -7.46 2.99 -6.04
C PHE A 130 -8.63 2.90 -7.01
N THR A 131 -8.36 3.01 -8.30
CA THR A 131 -9.39 2.88 -9.35
C THR A 131 -10.00 1.48 -9.31
N LEU A 132 -9.18 0.45 -9.12
CA LEU A 132 -9.63 -0.94 -8.95
C LEU A 132 -10.55 -1.07 -7.72
N MET A 133 -10.19 -0.48 -6.58
CA MET A 133 -11.06 -0.49 -5.38
C MET A 133 -12.41 0.18 -5.63
N ILE A 134 -12.42 1.32 -6.33
CA ILE A 134 -13.66 2.03 -6.67
C ILE A 134 -14.55 1.15 -7.56
N GLU A 135 -13.99 0.60 -8.65
CA GLU A 135 -14.76 -0.26 -9.56
C GLU A 135 -15.22 -1.57 -8.90
N MET A 136 -14.43 -2.12 -7.97
CA MET A 136 -14.84 -3.25 -7.14
C MET A 136 -16.03 -2.88 -6.24
N SER A 137 -16.04 -1.68 -5.66
CA SER A 137 -17.14 -1.18 -4.85
C SER A 137 -18.41 -0.95 -5.68
N GLU A 138 -18.28 -0.33 -6.85
CA GLU A 138 -19.39 -0.14 -7.78
C GLU A 138 -19.99 -1.48 -8.22
N GLU A 139 -19.15 -2.48 -8.47
CA GLU A 139 -19.61 -3.83 -8.80
C GLU A 139 -20.36 -4.50 -7.64
N LEU A 140 -19.96 -4.25 -6.38
CA LEU A 140 -20.72 -4.72 -5.22
C LEU A 140 -22.12 -4.09 -5.16
N ASP A 141 -22.22 -2.77 -5.37
CA ASP A 141 -23.48 -2.05 -5.39
C ASP A 141 -24.39 -2.54 -6.52
N ASN A 142 -23.84 -2.76 -7.73
CA ASN A 142 -24.55 -3.33 -8.87
C ASN A 142 -25.10 -4.73 -8.56
N GLN A 143 -24.46 -5.45 -7.65
CA GLN A 143 -24.90 -6.75 -7.19
C GLN A 143 -25.74 -6.70 -5.91
N GLY A 144 -26.11 -5.52 -5.42
CA GLY A 144 -26.98 -5.36 -4.26
C GLY A 144 -26.29 -5.64 -2.92
N CYS A 145 -24.95 -5.64 -2.89
CA CYS A 145 -24.21 -5.44 -1.65
C CYS A 145 -24.13 -3.94 -1.44
N LEU A 146 -24.81 -3.38 -0.43
CA LEU A 146 -24.65 -1.98 -0.07
C LEU A 146 -23.28 -1.83 0.57
N ALA A 147 -22.28 -1.45 -0.23
CA ALA A 147 -20.88 -1.36 0.18
C ALA A 147 -20.53 0.01 0.76
#